data_AF-A0A7X7QV37-F1
#
_entry.id   AF-A0A7X7QV37-F1
#
_cell.length_a   1.000
_cell.length_b   1.000
_cell.length_c   1.000
_cell.angle_alpha   90.00
_cell.angle_beta   90.00
_cell.angle_gamma   90.00
#
_symmetry.space_group_name_H-M   'P 1'
#
loop_
_entity.id
_entity.type
_entity.pdbx_description
1 polymer ?
#
loop_
_entity_poly.entity_id
_entity_poly.type
_entity_poly.pdbx_seq_one_letter_code
_entity_poly.pdbx_strand_id
1 'polypeptide(L)'
;KKMRAFYENCICLPLIRSENFTILQYSDDEEKTIILQLFEEKSYQKELIVYPKLNKNRRYMLDNEIYKSEQLMENGIRMKFSESTRTSEIVLKSVI
;
A
#
# COMPACT_ATOMS: atom_id res chain seq x y z
N LYS A 1 -6.33 12.58 -14.21
CA LYS A 1 -5.33 13.68 -14.16
C LYS A 1 -4.63 13.82 -12.81
N LYS A 2 -5.32 13.89 -11.66
CA LYS A 2 -4.68 14.07 -10.34
C LYS A 2 -3.65 12.99 -9.93
N MET A 3 -3.89 11.72 -10.25
CA MET A 3 -2.95 10.65 -9.91
C MET A 3 -1.67 10.65 -10.75
N ARG A 4 -1.69 11.23 -11.95
CA ARG A 4 -0.51 11.32 -12.81
C ARG A 4 0.58 12.19 -12.16
N ALA A 5 0.19 13.33 -11.60
CA ALA A 5 1.11 14.21 -10.89
C ALA A 5 1.71 13.55 -9.64
N PHE A 6 0.97 12.67 -8.97
CA PHE A 6 1.49 11.87 -7.87
C PHE A 6 2.58 10.91 -8.36
N TYR A 7 2.28 10.09 -9.37
CA TYR A 7 3.25 9.12 -9.88
C TYR A 7 4.49 9.75 -10.53
N GLU A 8 4.40 10.99 -11.01
CA GLU A 8 5.55 11.74 -11.53
C GLU A 8 6.54 12.18 -10.44
N ASN A 9 6.10 12.28 -9.18
CA ASN A 9 6.92 12.82 -8.08
C ASN A 9 7.05 11.86 -6.87
N CYS A 10 6.32 10.75 -6.85
CA CYS A 10 6.38 9.82 -5.72
C CYS A 10 7.67 8.99 -5.75
N ILE A 11 8.08 8.54 -4.56
CA ILE A 11 9.09 7.52 -4.38
C ILE A 11 8.41 6.15 -4.44
N CYS A 12 8.93 5.25 -5.29
CA CYS A 12 8.51 3.85 -5.33
C CYS A 12 9.49 2.99 -4.53
N LEU A 13 8.98 2.32 -3.50
CA LEU A 13 9.69 1.35 -2.69
C LEU A 13 9.12 -0.07 -2.93
N PRO A 14 9.90 -0.99 -3.50
CA PRO A 14 9.54 -2.40 -3.50
C PRO A 14 9.57 -2.95 -2.06
N LEU A 15 8.42 -3.39 -1.55
CA LEU A 15 8.34 -4.06 -0.25
C LEU A 15 8.70 -5.53 -0.38
N ILE A 16 8.17 -6.18 -1.43
CA ILE A 16 8.48 -7.56 -1.78
C ILE A 16 8.56 -7.69 -3.31
N ARG A 17 9.53 -8.45 -3.79
CA ARG A 17 9.57 -8.98 -5.15
C ARG A 17 9.92 -10.45 -5.09
N SER A 18 8.99 -11.30 -5.50
CA SER A 18 9.16 -12.76 -5.52
C SER A 18 8.64 -13.31 -6.85
N GLU A 19 8.77 -14.63 -7.05
CA GLU A 19 8.19 -15.30 -8.22
C GLU A 19 6.66 -15.36 -8.20
N ASN A 20 6.06 -15.16 -7.02
CA ASN A 20 4.63 -15.36 -6.79
C ASN A 20 3.85 -14.05 -6.74
N PHE A 21 4.48 -12.99 -6.21
CA PHE A 21 3.88 -11.68 -6.03
C PHE A 21 4.93 -10.57 -5.99
N THR A 22 4.50 -9.39 -6.43
CA THR A 22 5.21 -8.12 -6.31
C THR A 22 4.36 -7.16 -5.49
N ILE A 23 4.97 -6.52 -4.48
CA ILE A 23 4.34 -5.52 -3.64
C ILE A 23 5.16 -4.24 -3.70
N LEU A 24 4.51 -3.17 -4.14
CA LEU A 24 5.09 -1.84 -4.26
C LEU A 24 4.39 -0.87 -3.30
N GLN A 25 5.17 0.00 -2.69
CA GLN A 25 4.69 1.14 -1.94
C GLN A 25 5.13 2.41 -2.64
N TYR A 26 4.18 3.24 -3.03
CA TYR A 26 4.44 4.58 -3.53
C TYR A 26 4.15 5.58 -2.44
N SER A 27 5.00 6.59 -2.27
CA SER A 27 4.81 7.62 -1.25
C SER A 27 5.20 8.97 -1.85
N ASP A 28 4.41 10.01 -1.60
CA ASP A 28 4.90 11.37 -1.83
C ASP A 28 5.99 11.72 -0.80
N ASP A 29 6.78 12.76 -1.06
CA ASP A 29 7.95 13.14 -0.25
C ASP A 29 7.61 13.38 1.24
N GLU A 30 6.36 13.76 1.51
CA GLU A 30 5.89 14.04 2.86
C GLU A 30 5.10 12.87 3.48
N GLU A 31 4.99 11.72 2.82
CA GLU A 31 4.11 10.61 3.23
C GLU A 31 2.65 11.05 3.53
N LYS A 32 2.16 12.10 2.85
CA LYS A 32 0.76 12.52 2.89
C LYS A 32 -0.15 11.51 2.19
N THR A 33 0.33 10.96 1.08
CA THR A 33 -0.35 9.91 0.33
C THR A 33 0.59 8.73 0.15
N ILE A 34 0.11 7.55 0.53
CA ILE A 34 0.80 6.29 0.29
C ILE A 34 -0.13 5.36 -0.48
N ILE A 35 0.39 4.74 -1.54
CA ILE A 35 -0.33 3.75 -2.33
C ILE A 35 0.39 2.41 -2.21
N LEU A 36 -0.30 1.39 -1.75
CA LEU A 36 0.15 0.01 -1.80
C LEU A 36 -0.44 -0.65 -3.03
N GLN A 37 0.42 -1.22 -3.87
CA GLN A 37 0.01 -2.02 -5.02
C GLN A 37 0.54 -3.43 -4.87
N LEU A 38 -0.36 -4.38 -5.06
CA LEU A 38 -0.09 -5.80 -4.99
C LEU A 38 -0.43 -6.43 -6.35
N PHE A 39 0.53 -7.15 -6.91
CA PHE A 39 0.42 -7.87 -8.17
C PHE A 39 0.69 -9.36 -7.92
N GLU A 40 -0.23 -10.22 -8.34
CA GLU A 40 0.01 -11.66 -8.34
C GLU A 40 0.60 -12.12 -9.67
N GLU A 41 1.57 -13.01 -9.59
CA GLU A 41 2.17 -13.66 -10.76
C GLU A 41 1.71 -15.13 -10.87
N LYS A 42 1.78 -15.90 -9.76
CA LYS A 42 1.60 -17.37 -9.80
C LYS A 42 0.90 -18.02 -8.59
N SER A 43 0.59 -17.27 -7.53
CA SER A 43 0.25 -17.87 -6.23
C SER A 43 -1.18 -18.42 -6.08
N TYR A 44 -2.12 -17.99 -6.94
CA TYR A 44 -3.57 -18.18 -6.81
C TYR A 44 -4.16 -17.89 -5.40
N GLN A 45 -3.50 -17.06 -4.59
CA GLN A 45 -3.95 -16.70 -3.24
C GLN A 45 -5.12 -15.70 -3.30
N LYS A 46 -6.05 -15.76 -2.35
CA LYS A 46 -7.19 -14.84 -2.33
C LYS A 46 -6.84 -13.47 -1.74
N GLU A 47 -5.95 -13.46 -0.76
CA GLU A 47 -5.54 -12.26 -0.05
C GLU A 47 -4.15 -12.41 0.55
N LEU A 48 -3.53 -11.28 0.87
CA LEU A 48 -2.24 -11.17 1.56
C LEU A 48 -2.32 -10.14 2.68
N ILE A 49 -1.50 -10.32 3.71
CA ILE A 49 -1.25 -9.28 4.71
C ILE A 49 0.04 -8.55 4.30
N VAL A 50 -0.08 -7.25 4.06
CA VAL A 50 1.02 -6.39 3.61
C VAL A 50 1.43 -5.45 4.72
N TYR A 51 2.73 -5.40 5.01
CA TYR A 51 3.30 -4.57 6.07
C TYR A 51 3.96 -3.33 5.45
N PRO A 52 3.28 -2.16 5.43
CA PRO A 52 3.85 -0.94 4.85
C PRO A 52 5.01 -0.42 5.68
N LYS A 53 5.91 0.36 5.07
CA LYS A 53 6.90 1.17 5.79
C LYS A 53 6.35 2.58 5.97
N LEU A 54 6.07 2.96 7.20
CA LEU A 54 5.40 4.23 7.53
C LEU A 54 6.22 5.01 8.55
N ASN A 55 6.12 6.34 8.51
CA ASN A 55 6.63 7.18 9.59
C ASN A 55 5.86 6.91 10.91
N LYS A 56 6.60 6.57 11.98
CA LYS A 56 6.07 6.17 13.30
C LYS A 56 5.17 7.21 13.98
N ASN A 57 5.31 8.49 13.63
CA ASN A 57 4.56 9.57 14.28
C ASN A 57 3.33 10.04 13.48
N ARG A 58 2.94 9.33 12.43
CA ARG A 58 1.79 9.67 11.58
C ARG A 58 0.57 8.83 11.86
N ARG A 59 -0.58 9.37 11.47
CA ARG A 59 -1.86 8.65 11.43
C ARG A 59 -2.37 8.63 10.00
N TYR A 60 -2.93 7.48 9.62
CA TYR A 60 -3.40 7.23 8.28
C TYR A 60 -4.87 6.84 8.31
N MET A 61 -5.62 7.36 7.35
CA MET A 61 -6.98 6.93 7.07
C MET A 61 -6.95 5.73 6.12
N LEU A 62 -7.62 4.66 6.51
CA LEU A 62 -7.84 3.43 5.75
C LEU A 62 -9.32 3.03 5.94
N ASP A 63 -10.06 2.83 4.85
CA ASP A 63 -11.48 2.43 4.90
C ASP A 63 -12.37 3.29 5.83
N ASN A 64 -12.13 4.60 5.85
CA ASN A 64 -12.78 5.60 6.72
C ASN A 64 -12.46 5.51 8.22
N GLU A 65 -11.50 4.69 8.61
CA GLU A 65 -10.99 4.60 9.98
C GLU A 65 -9.58 5.17 10.07
N ILE A 66 -9.23 5.71 11.25
CA ILE A 66 -7.91 6.31 11.50
C ILE A 66 -7.06 5.35 12.31
N TYR A 67 -5.91 5.01 11.76
CA TYR A 67 -4.93 4.14 12.39
C TYR A 67 -3.65 4.89 12.70
N LYS A 68 -3.01 4.58 13.82
CA LYS A 68 -1.60 4.94 14.03
C LYS A 68 -0.75 4.13 13.07
N SER A 69 0.32 4.72 12.56
CA SER A 69 1.25 4.03 11.67
C SER A 69 1.82 2.75 12.29
N GLU A 70 2.16 2.76 13.58
CA GLU A 70 2.62 1.58 14.32
C GLU A 70 1.63 0.40 14.23
N GLN A 71 0.32 0.67 14.36
CA GLN A 71 -0.71 -0.38 14.25
C GLN A 71 -0.73 -1.02 12.86
N LEU A 72 -0.54 -0.23 11.81
CA LEU A 72 -0.51 -0.72 10.43
C LEU A 72 0.79 -1.47 10.13
N MET A 73 1.92 -1.05 10.72
CA MET A 73 3.21 -1.73 10.58
C MET A 73 3.29 -3.04 11.38
N GLU A 74 2.58 -3.15 12.50
CA GLU A 74 2.58 -4.36 13.35
C GLU A 74 1.55 -5.38 12.90
N ASN A 75 0.33 -4.94 12.56
CA ASN A 75 -0.75 -5.86 12.17
C ASN A 75 -0.80 -6.12 10.66
N GLY A 76 -0.18 -5.25 9.87
CA GLY A 76 -0.28 -5.25 8.42
C GLY A 76 -1.68 -4.86 7.93
N ILE A 77 -1.82 -4.80 6.61
CA ILE A 77 -3.04 -4.44 5.91
C ILE A 77 -3.45 -5.62 5.05
N ARG A 78 -4.69 -6.07 5.22
CA ARG A 78 -5.26 -7.15 4.41
C ARG A 78 -5.62 -6.63 3.02
N MET A 79 -4.94 -7.13 2.01
CA MET A 79 -5.18 -6.81 0.60
C MET A 79 -5.77 -8.02 -0.10
N LYS A 80 -6.99 -7.88 -0.62
CA LYS A 80 -7.66 -8.92 -1.41
C LYS A 80 -7.37 -8.70 -2.89
N PHE A 81 -7.01 -9.77 -3.59
CA PHE A 81 -6.83 -9.71 -5.04
C PHE A 81 -8.18 -9.55 -5.72
N SER A 82 -8.25 -8.69 -6.74
CA SER A 82 -9.37 -8.66 -7.67
C SER A 82 -9.49 -10.01 -8.38
N GLU A 83 -10.72 -10.50 -8.58
CA GLU A 83 -10.95 -11.79 -9.25
C GLU A 83 -10.50 -11.80 -10.72
N SER A 84 -10.58 -10.66 -11.39
CA SER A 84 -10.27 -10.53 -12.83
C SER A 84 -8.79 -10.28 -13.10
N THR A 85 -8.21 -9.23 -12.52
CA THR A 85 -6.85 -8.79 -12.84
C THR A 85 -5.79 -9.31 -11.87
N ARG A 86 -6.21 -10.01 -10.79
CA ARG A 86 -5.31 -10.53 -9.74
C ARG A 86 -4.35 -9.46 -9.20
N THR A 87 -4.87 -8.24 -9.04
CA THR A 87 -4.18 -7.10 -8.44
C THR A 87 -4.98 -6.53 -7.28
N SER A 88 -4.33 -5.74 -6.43
CA SER A 88 -5.01 -5.01 -5.35
C SER A 88 -4.32 -3.66 -5.14
N GLU A 89 -5.10 -2.64 -4.84
CA GLU A 89 -4.61 -1.30 -4.53
C GLU A 89 -5.27 -0.78 -3.26
N ILE A 90 -4.47 -0.22 -2.36
CA ILE A 90 -4.94 0.49 -1.17
C ILE A 90 -4.27 1.85 -1.13
N VAL A 91 -5.05 2.88 -0.80
CA VAL A 91 -4.57 4.24 -0.61
C VAL A 91 -4.69 4.61 0.85
N LEU A 92 -3.56 4.94 1.47
CA LEU A 92 -3.49 5.53 2.80
C LEU A 92 -3.32 7.04 2.67
N LYS A 93 -4.11 7.80 3.42
CA LYS A 93 -3.99 9.27 3.48
C LYS A 93 -3.65 9.71 4.90
N SER A 94 -2.58 10.47 5.04
CA SER A 94 -2.22 11.11 6.30
C SER A 94 -3.33 12.09 6.71
N VAL A 95 -3.70 12.05 7.99
CA VAL A 95 -4.75 12.91 8.59
C VAL A 95 -4.18 13.97 9.54
N ILE A 96 -2.89 13.87 9.89
CA ILE A 96 -2.14 14.76 10.78
C ILE A 96 -0.68 14.78 10.33
#